data_AF-A0A817LID8-F1
#
_entry.id   AF-A0A817LID8-F1
#
_cell.length_a   1.000
_cell.length_b   1.000
_cell.length_c   1.000
_cell.angle_alpha   90.00
_cell.angle_beta   90.00
_cell.angle_gamma   90.00
#
_symmetry.space_group_name_H-M   'P 1'
#
loop_
_entity.id
_entity.type
_entity.pdbx_description
1 polymer ?
#
loop_
_entity_poly.entity_id
_entity_poly.type
_entity_poly.pdbx_seq_one_letter_code
_entity_poly.pdbx_strand_id
1 'polypeptide(L)' 'QDTIRLIRTNELSYPSTISNNARHIISQLIRRNPLDRMPLNEVIKHEWIIENANIKSIDENYEKVNKSTLNNHNT' A
#
# COMPACT_ATOMS: atom_id res chain seq x y z
N GLN A 1 2.55 -14.72 -22.84
CA GLN A 1 3.71 -14.03 -22.24
C GLN A 1 3.40 -12.57 -21.87
N ASP A 2 2.16 -12.12 -22.04
CA ASP A 2 1.78 -10.71 -21.90
C ASP A 2 1.90 -10.17 -20.49
N THR A 3 1.71 -11.01 -19.46
CA THR A 3 1.81 -10.61 -18.05
C THR A 3 3.16 -9.97 -17.71
N ILE A 4 4.29 -10.61 -18.09
CA ILE A 4 5.63 -10.08 -17.81
C ILE A 4 5.90 -8.80 -18.60
N ARG A 5 5.39 -8.72 -19.84
CA ARG A 5 5.48 -7.50 -20.65
C ARG A 5 4.77 -6.33 -19.96
N LEU A 6 3.51 -6.52 -19.56
CA LEU A 6 2.68 -5.49 -18.92
C LEU A 6 3.27 -5.01 -17.60
N ILE A 7 3.79 -5.93 -16.78
CA ILE A 7 4.50 -5.58 -15.52
C ILE A 7 5.73 -4.72 -15.83
N ARG A 8 6.49 -5.07 -16.87
CA ARG A 8 7.72 -4.34 -17.22
C ARG A 8 7.45 -2.98 -17.86
N THR A 9 6.38 -2.86 -18.65
CA THR A 9 6.03 -1.61 -19.33
C THR A 9 5.18 -0.67 -18.47
N ASN A 10 4.58 -1.18 -17.39
CA ASN A 10 3.70 -0.44 -16.52
C ASN A 10 2.49 0.17 -17.26
N GLU A 11 1.99 -0.56 -18.26
CA GLU A 11 0.78 -0.21 -19.01
C GLU A 11 -0.44 -0.48 -18.12
N LEU A 12 -0.84 0.52 -17.33
CA LEU A 12 -2.02 0.48 -16.47
C LEU A 12 -3.18 1.23 -17.13
N SER A 13 -4.35 0.59 -17.15
CA SER A 13 -5.61 1.22 -17.50
C SER A 13 -6.49 1.30 -16.26
N TYR A 14 -7.02 2.48 -15.97
CA TYR A 14 -7.87 2.71 -14.82
C TYR A 14 -9.34 2.74 -15.25
N PRO A 15 -10.21 1.88 -14.70
CA PRO A 15 -11.64 2.00 -14.92
C PRO A 15 -12.19 3.33 -14.36
N SER A 16 -13.33 3.77 -14.89
CA SER A 16 -14.02 5.00 -14.49
C SER A 16 -14.54 4.96 -13.05
N THR A 17 -14.63 3.78 -12.44
CA THR A 17 -15.07 3.56 -11.06
C THR A 17 -14.01 3.95 -10.02
N ILE A 18 -12.74 4.10 -10.43
CA ILE A 18 -11.66 4.47 -9.51
C ILE A 18 -11.63 5.98 -9.32
N SER A 19 -11.68 6.42 -8.07
CA SER A 19 -11.57 7.85 -7.72
C SER A 19 -10.21 8.42 -8.11
N ASN A 20 -10.15 9.72 -8.37
CA ASN A 20 -8.89 10.39 -8.74
C ASN A 20 -7.81 10.20 -7.66
N ASN A 21 -8.19 10.27 -6.38
CA ASN A 21 -7.27 10.07 -5.26
C ASN A 21 -6.72 8.62 -5.21
N ALA A 22 -7.56 7.63 -5.48
CA ALA A 22 -7.13 6.23 -5.60
C ALA A 22 -6.20 6.03 -6.80
N ARG A 23 -6.55 6.61 -7.95
CA ARG A 23 -5.72 6.56 -9.17
C ARG A 23 -4.34 7.18 -8.92
N HIS A 24 -4.30 8.31 -8.22
CA HIS A 24 -3.08 9.02 -7.91
C HIS A 24 -2.15 8.17 -7.03
N ILE A 25 -2.63 7.64 -5.90
CA ILE A 25 -1.76 6.81 -5.05
C ILE A 25 -1.26 5.56 -5.77
N ILE A 26 -2.10 4.89 -6.56
CA ILE A 26 -1.69 3.70 -7.33
C ILE A 26 -0.60 4.07 -8.35
N SER A 27 -0.72 5.18 -9.07
CA SER A 27 0.28 5.59 -10.06
C SER A 27 1.61 5.98 -9.43
N GLN A 28 1.61 6.46 -8.18
CA GLN A 28 2.82 6.76 -7.43
C GLN A 28 3.52 5.52 -6.86
N LEU A 29 2.76 4.44 -6.61
CA LEU A 29 3.31 3.16 -6.13
C LEU A 29 3.84 2.29 -7.27
N ILE A 30 3.08 2.21 -8.36
CA ILE A 30 3.44 1.38 -9.51
C ILE A 30 4.24 2.24 -10.49
N ARG A 31 5.54 2.38 -10.22
CA ARG A 31 6.52 3.04 -11.08
C ARG A 31 7.56 2.04 -11.58
N ARG A 32 7.97 2.22 -12.85
CA ARG A 32 8.98 1.38 -13.51
C ARG A 32 10.34 1.49 -12.85
N ASN A 33 10.79 2.72 -12.58
CA ASN A 33 11.98 2.96 -11.78
C ASN A 33 11.61 2.87 -10.29
N PRO A 34 12.25 1.99 -9.50
CA PRO A 34 12.00 1.90 -8.07
C PRO A 34 12.24 3.19 -7.30
N LEU A 35 13.20 4.02 -7.74
CA LEU A 35 13.54 5.28 -7.09
C LEU A 35 12.47 6.36 -7.27
N ASP A 36 11.60 6.22 -8.28
CA ASP A 36 10.50 7.15 -8.53
C ASP A 36 9.25 6.77 -7.71
N ARG A 37 9.26 5.63 -7.01
CA ARG A 37 8.13 5.18 -6.20
C ARG A 37 7.99 6.08 -4.97
N MET A 38 6.74 6.33 -4.60
CA MET A 38 6.45 7.01 -3.34
C MET A 38 6.97 6.18 -2.16
N PRO A 39 7.78 6.77 -1.26
CA PRO A 39 8.30 6.07 -0.10
C PRO A 39 7.19 5.87 0.92
N LEU A 40 7.29 4.80 1.72
CA LEU A 40 6.21 4.34 2.60
C LEU A 40 5.74 5.41 3.60
N ASN A 41 6.66 6.23 4.13
CA ASN A 41 6.34 7.34 5.03
C ASN A 41 5.45 8.42 4.39
N GLU A 42 5.46 8.55 3.07
CA GLU A 42 4.58 9.46 2.35
C GLU A 42 3.27 8.77 1.92
N VAL A 43 3.31 7.46 1.65
CA VAL A 43 2.11 6.66 1.37
C VAL A 43 1.11 6.75 2.52
N ILE A 44 1.58 6.59 3.76
CA ILE A 44 0.71 6.64 4.96
C ILE A 44 0.05 8.01 5.17
N LYS A 45 0.61 9.07 4.59
CA LYS A 45 0.10 10.46 4.68
C LYS A 45 -0.80 10.84 3.51
N HIS A 46 -0.95 9.97 2.51
CA HIS A 46 -1.73 10.27 1.32
C HIS A 46 -3.23 10.36 1.67
N GLU A 47 -3.95 11.34 1.11
CA GLU A 47 -5.37 11.60 1.37
C GLU A 47 -6.22 10.34 1.29
N TRP A 48 -6.05 9.57 0.20
CA TRP A 48 -6.77 8.31 0.03
C TRP A 48 -6.56 7.32 1.20
N ILE A 49 -5.34 7.22 1.74
CA ILE A 49 -5.06 6.32 2.88
C ILE A 49 -5.69 6.87 4.15
N ILE A 50 -5.57 8.17 4.42
CA ILE A 50 -6.16 8.80 5.61
C ILE A 50 -7.68 8.61 5.63
N GLU A 51 -8.35 8.75 4.48
CA GLU A 51 -9.80 8.64 4.36
C GLU A 51 -10.31 7.20 4.39
N ASN A 52 -9.54 6.23 3.86
CA ASN A 52 -10.03 4.88 3.60
C ASN A 52 -9.36 3.79 4.46
N ALA A 53 -8.20 4.06 5.06
CA ALA A 53 -7.53 3.13 5.95
C ALA A 53 -7.92 3.42 7.40
N ASN A 54 -8.50 2.43 8.08
CA ASN A 54 -8.72 2.51 9.52
C ASN A 54 -7.41 2.23 10.27
N ILE A 55 -6.50 3.22 10.29
CA ILE A 55 -5.17 3.10 10.90
C ILE A 55 -5.26 2.77 12.41
N LYS A 56 -6.29 3.27 13.11
CA LYS A 56 -6.50 2.96 14.53
C LYS A 56 -6.70 1.47 14.80
N SER A 57 -7.46 0.79 13.95
CA SER A 57 -7.65 -0.66 14.05
C SER A 57 -6.37 -1.45 13.75
N ILE A 58 -5.47 -0.87 12.95
CA ILE A 58 -4.21 -1.49 12.56
C ILE A 58 -3.21 -1.42 13.73
N ASP A 59 -3.07 -0.26 14.37
CA ASP A 59 -2.18 -0.07 15.53
C ASP A 59 -2.58 -1.00 16.69
N GLU A 60 -3.88 -1.12 16.97
CA GLU A 60 -4.38 -2.06 17.99
C GLU A 60 -4.05 -3.52 17.67
N ASN A 61 -4.07 -3.91 16.39
CA ASN A 61 -3.75 -5.26 15.97
C ASN A 61 -2.25 -5.55 15.98
N TYR A 62 -1.41 -4.59 15.58
CA TYR A 62 0.05 -4.70 15.71
C TYR A 62 0.46 -4.89 17.18
N GLU A 63 -0.12 -4.12 18.10
CA GLU A 63 0.12 -4.26 19.53
C GLU A 63 -0.35 -5.61 20.09
N LYS A 64 -1.51 -6.11 19.63
CA LYS A 64 -2.02 -7.44 20.03
C LYS A 64 -1.12 -8.57 19.53
N VAL A 65 -0.66 -8.51 18.29
CA VAL A 65 0.23 -9.52 17.68
C VAL A 65 1.61 -9.51 18.34
N ASN A 66 2.17 -8.34 18.64
CA ASN A 66 3.47 -8.25 19.30
C ASN A 66 3.41 -8.79 20.74
N LYS A 67 2.31 -8.54 21.47
CA LYS A 67 2.12 -9.09 22.82
C LYS A 67 1.88 -10.59 22.82
N SER A 68 1.14 -11.14 21.85
CA SER A 68 0.95 -12.60 21.74
C SER A 68 2.22 -13.34 21.32
N THR A 69 3.04 -12.74 20.45
CA THR A 69 4.31 -13.33 20.00
C THR A 69 5.36 -13.38 21.12
N LEU A 70 5.39 -12.37 22.00
CA LEU A 70 6.31 -12.33 23.14
C LEU A 70 5.95 -13.37 24.24
N ASN A 71 4.66 -13.70 24.38
CA ASN A 71 4.20 -14.66 25.39
C ASN A 71 4.49 -16.13 25.04
N ASN A 72 4.81 -16.44 23.78
CA ASN A 72 5.03 -17.81 23.30
C ASN A 72 6.51 -18.27 23.35
N HIS A 73 7.44 -17.43 23.83
CA HIS A 73 8.87 -17.77 23.95
C HIS A 73 9.33 -18.04 25.40
N ASN A 74 8.40 -18.14 26.35
CA ASN A 74 8.71 -18.37 27.78
C ASN A 74 8.06 -19.67 28.35
N THR A 75 7.93 -20.72 27.55
CA THR A 75 7.54 -22.08 28.02
C THR A 75 8.32 -23.12 27.24
#